data_AF-A0A1Q3K4B6-F1
#
_entry.id   AF-A0A1Q3K4B6-F1
#
_cell.length_a   1.000
_cell.length_b   1.000
_cell.length_c   1.000
_cell.angle_alpha   90.00
_cell.angle_beta   90.00
_cell.angle_gamma   90.00
#
_symmetry.space_group_name_H-M   'P 1'
#
loop_
_entity.id
_entity.type
_entity.pdbx_description
1 polymer ?
#
loop_
_entity_poly.entity_id
_entity_poly.type
_entity_poly.pdbx_seq_one_letter_code
_entity_poly.pdbx_strand_id
1 'polypeptide(L)'
;MWGAHLFVAVVYAALAASFVASTATMIAEFKDLDWLSMALAHSHLFVFFPTFGIVVLAAFYWPSVIFTHLYWAKDAGVRFGKFRFLLWFALLIGASWWVAQQIDSTDLRGVWEVQPSALARDKGSPVPCTSVDGTSSTCQRVPILTALEQLRAHGRKRVGFAEFTRNCSPDPLLERPLEYREKRYCFPADTLLDARQCCDVQKAFAAEVRTLQDDRRLRSRSAELDQYFLPLKVFFIAVMVIIAGLLAFWRKRIDVLYPDYVPVIERGIIIGGLAMLTWPLMDYAYLQTSMAMFGRTHGGLHLRWSLVIVPWAILLPFFFLRRLDKNREMIAQGASVIASAVAILRYPQINDWAVRLLGAGAEPWTFGLFVGLSLIAFIWLFWRTDRPPNGRVPSQPSPLT
;
A
#
# COMPACT_ATOMS: atom_id res chain seq x y z
N MET A 1 0.23 -12.82 -30.26
CA MET A 1 0.59 -12.39 -28.88
C MET A 1 1.72 -11.36 -28.78
N TRP A 2 2.72 -11.34 -29.68
CA TRP A 2 3.89 -10.42 -29.59
C TRP A 2 3.58 -8.94 -29.29
N GLY A 3 2.61 -8.33 -29.97
CA GLY A 3 2.24 -6.93 -29.69
C GLY A 3 1.70 -6.69 -28.27
N ALA A 4 0.99 -7.66 -27.70
CA ALA A 4 0.49 -7.59 -26.33
C ALA A 4 1.63 -7.74 -25.31
N HIS A 5 2.60 -8.62 -25.58
CA HIS A 5 3.81 -8.75 -24.77
C HIS A 5 4.60 -7.44 -24.70
N LEU A 6 4.90 -6.85 -25.86
CA LEU A 6 5.67 -5.62 -25.92
C LEU A 6 4.97 -4.49 -25.17
N PHE A 7 3.65 -4.33 -25.38
CA PHE A 7 2.87 -3.31 -24.69
C PHE A 7 2.91 -3.47 -23.17
N VAL A 8 2.59 -4.66 -22.66
CA VAL A 8 2.57 -4.92 -21.21
C VAL A 8 3.98 -4.78 -20.62
N ALA A 9 5.01 -5.28 -21.31
CA ALA A 9 6.39 -5.17 -20.85
C ALA A 9 6.84 -3.72 -20.70
N VAL A 10 6.52 -2.84 -21.68
CA VAL A 10 6.85 -1.41 -21.60
C VAL A 10 6.13 -0.74 -20.44
N VAL A 11 4.83 -0.99 -20.28
CA VAL A 11 4.04 -0.42 -19.16
C VAL A 11 4.59 -0.90 -17.82
N TYR A 12 4.87 -2.19 -17.67
CA TYR A 12 5.34 -2.77 -16.41
C TYR A 12 6.77 -2.34 -16.10
N ALA A 13 7.63 -2.19 -17.10
CA ALA A 13 8.97 -1.64 -16.93
C ALA A 13 8.92 -0.18 -16.45
N ALA A 14 8.03 0.65 -17.02
CA ALA A 14 7.84 2.03 -16.57
C ALA A 14 7.35 2.10 -15.12
N LEU A 15 6.41 1.22 -14.74
CA LEU A 15 5.93 1.12 -13.36
C LEU A 15 7.04 0.67 -12.40
N ALA A 16 7.76 -0.41 -12.72
CA ALA A 16 8.85 -0.90 -11.88
C ALA A 16 9.97 0.15 -11.72
N ALA A 17 10.33 0.83 -12.82
CA ALA A 17 11.29 1.93 -12.79
C ALA A 17 10.83 3.07 -11.89
N SER A 18 9.54 3.44 -11.93
CA SER A 18 8.97 4.48 -11.06
C SER A 18 9.03 4.10 -9.57
N PHE A 19 8.83 2.82 -9.23
CA PHE A 19 8.87 2.33 -7.86
C PHE A 19 10.28 2.40 -7.27
N VAL A 20 11.25 1.96 -8.07
CA VAL A 20 12.67 2.02 -7.71
C VAL A 20 13.14 3.47 -7.66
N ALA A 21 12.81 4.29 -8.67
CA ALA A 21 13.22 5.69 -8.73
C ALA A 21 12.69 6.48 -7.52
N SER A 22 11.41 6.34 -7.17
CA SER A 22 10.80 7.00 -6.00
C SER A 22 11.52 6.68 -4.69
N THR A 23 11.93 5.42 -4.51
CA THR A 23 12.65 4.99 -3.30
C THR A 23 14.11 5.43 -3.33
N ALA A 24 14.78 5.30 -4.48
CA ALA A 24 16.17 5.70 -4.64
C ALA A 24 16.37 7.20 -4.45
N THR A 25 15.43 8.04 -4.93
CA THR A 25 15.48 9.49 -4.72
C THR A 25 15.37 9.85 -3.24
N MET A 26 14.48 9.20 -2.50
CA MET A 26 14.35 9.39 -1.06
C MET A 26 15.61 8.95 -0.31
N ILE A 27 16.16 7.77 -0.63
CA ILE A 27 17.41 7.30 0.00
C ILE A 27 18.56 8.27 -0.29
N ALA A 28 18.70 8.72 -1.54
CA ALA A 28 19.79 9.62 -1.94
C ALA A 28 19.68 11.00 -1.26
N GLU A 29 18.47 11.51 -1.09
CA GLU A 29 18.20 12.80 -0.46
C GLU A 29 18.41 12.76 1.06
N PHE A 30 17.96 11.69 1.72
CA PHE A 30 18.00 11.56 3.17
C PHE A 30 19.19 10.74 3.69
N LYS A 31 20.18 10.41 2.85
CA LYS A 31 21.31 9.53 3.20
C LYS A 31 22.11 9.98 4.43
N ASP A 32 22.24 11.30 4.62
CA ASP A 32 23.00 11.92 5.71
C ASP A 32 22.12 12.12 6.97
N LEU A 33 20.82 11.82 6.85
CA LEU A 33 19.87 11.66 7.94
C LEU A 33 19.48 10.18 8.07
N ASP A 34 18.54 9.88 8.97
CA ASP A 34 18.03 8.53 9.15
C ASP A 34 16.99 8.15 8.08
N TRP A 35 17.44 7.93 6.84
CA TRP A 35 16.60 7.54 5.70
C TRP A 35 15.85 6.24 5.96
N LEU A 36 16.42 5.31 6.74
CA LEU A 36 15.80 4.03 7.03
C LEU A 36 14.57 4.21 7.91
N SER A 37 14.64 5.15 8.85
CA SER A 37 13.51 5.57 9.66
C SER A 37 12.38 6.15 8.84
N MET A 38 12.71 6.98 7.85
CA MET A 38 11.73 7.49 6.88
C MET A 38 11.09 6.38 6.05
N ALA A 39 11.92 5.50 5.48
CA ALA A 39 11.49 4.40 4.64
C ALA A 39 10.54 3.45 5.36
N LEU A 40 10.86 3.09 6.62
CA LEU A 40 10.05 2.17 7.41
C LEU A 40 8.81 2.83 8.00
N ALA A 41 8.87 4.11 8.38
CA ALA A 41 7.67 4.85 8.77
C ALA A 41 6.66 4.95 7.61
N HIS A 42 7.14 5.03 6.36
CA HIS A 42 6.32 5.10 5.14
C HIS A 42 6.53 3.86 4.26
N SER A 43 6.54 2.67 4.89
CA SER A 43 6.89 1.40 4.25
C SER A 43 5.96 1.03 3.09
N HIS A 44 4.69 1.40 3.16
CA HIS A 44 3.72 1.23 2.08
C HIS A 44 4.12 1.93 0.76
N LEU A 45 4.94 2.99 0.82
CA LEU A 45 5.46 3.71 -0.34
C LEU A 45 6.87 3.27 -0.72
N PHE A 46 7.79 3.26 0.25
CA PHE A 46 9.23 3.12 -0.02
C PHE A 46 9.79 1.71 0.18
N VAL A 47 9.01 0.80 0.76
CA VAL A 47 9.43 -0.61 0.93
C VAL A 47 8.60 -1.50 0.03
N PHE A 48 7.26 -1.41 0.08
CA PHE A 48 6.37 -2.26 -0.68
C PHE A 48 6.60 -2.18 -2.19
N PHE A 49 6.46 -0.98 -2.78
CA PHE A 49 6.50 -0.81 -4.23
C PHE A 49 7.81 -1.31 -4.89
N PRO A 50 9.01 -0.95 -4.41
CA PRO A 50 10.25 -1.44 -5.01
C PRO A 50 10.55 -2.92 -4.71
N THR A 51 9.83 -3.56 -3.78
CA THR A 51 10.00 -4.98 -3.45
C THR A 51 8.82 -5.81 -3.94
N PHE A 52 7.81 -6.00 -3.11
CA PHE A 52 6.61 -6.77 -3.40
C PHE A 52 5.80 -6.20 -4.58
N GLY A 53 5.82 -4.89 -4.83
CA GLY A 53 5.18 -4.30 -6.00
C GLY A 53 5.76 -4.83 -7.32
N ILE A 54 7.09 -5.01 -7.40
CA ILE A 54 7.75 -5.62 -8.57
C ILE A 54 7.40 -7.11 -8.68
N VAL A 55 7.36 -7.83 -7.57
CA VAL A 55 6.91 -9.24 -7.55
C VAL A 55 5.48 -9.35 -8.08
N VAL A 56 4.59 -8.45 -7.68
CA VAL A 56 3.20 -8.40 -8.17
C VAL A 56 3.16 -8.09 -9.67
N LEU A 57 3.95 -7.13 -10.17
CA LEU A 57 4.07 -6.89 -11.62
C LEU A 57 4.52 -8.16 -12.36
N ALA A 58 5.54 -8.85 -11.87
CA ALA A 58 6.00 -10.10 -12.49
C ALA A 58 4.92 -11.19 -12.46
N ALA A 59 4.24 -11.34 -11.33
CA ALA A 59 3.18 -12.32 -11.13
C ALA A 59 1.97 -12.13 -12.05
N PHE A 60 1.58 -10.87 -12.29
CA PHE A 60 0.42 -10.52 -13.11
C PHE A 60 0.77 -10.20 -14.57
N TYR A 61 2.02 -10.39 -14.98
CA TYR A 61 2.46 -10.17 -16.35
C TYR A 61 1.66 -11.01 -17.35
N TRP A 62 1.62 -12.33 -17.16
CA TRP A 62 0.90 -13.25 -18.05
C TRP A 62 -0.61 -12.98 -18.13
N PRO A 63 -1.33 -12.85 -17.01
CA PRO A 63 -2.73 -12.40 -17.03
C PRO A 63 -2.93 -11.15 -17.89
N SER A 64 -2.09 -10.15 -17.74
CA SER A 64 -2.19 -8.87 -18.45
C SER A 64 -1.96 -9.01 -19.95
N VAL A 65 -0.97 -9.80 -20.34
CA VAL A 65 -0.70 -10.11 -21.76
C VAL A 65 -1.89 -10.83 -22.37
N ILE A 66 -2.46 -11.82 -21.67
CA ILE A 66 -3.60 -12.59 -22.17
C ILE A 66 -4.83 -11.71 -22.34
N PHE A 67 -5.15 -10.84 -21.38
CA PHE A 67 -6.28 -9.91 -21.53
C PHE A 67 -6.05 -8.90 -22.64
N THR A 68 -4.84 -8.34 -22.74
CA THR A 68 -4.48 -7.41 -23.82
C THR A 68 -4.63 -8.11 -25.17
N HIS A 69 -4.12 -9.34 -25.30
CA HIS A 69 -4.25 -10.14 -26.51
C HIS A 69 -5.70 -10.47 -26.83
N LEU A 70 -6.50 -10.86 -25.85
CA LEU A 70 -7.92 -11.19 -26.04
C LEU A 70 -8.74 -9.98 -26.51
N TYR A 71 -8.41 -8.77 -26.05
CA TYR A 71 -9.05 -7.55 -26.56
C TYR A 71 -8.56 -7.13 -27.96
N TRP A 72 -7.32 -7.47 -28.31
CA TRP A 72 -6.71 -7.05 -29.59
C TRP A 72 -6.88 -8.08 -30.71
N ALA A 73 -7.08 -9.35 -30.36
CA ALA A 73 -7.33 -10.43 -31.31
C ALA A 73 -8.72 -10.27 -31.94
N LYS A 74 -8.76 -10.26 -33.28
CA LYS A 74 -10.03 -10.18 -34.02
C LYS A 74 -10.91 -11.41 -33.80
N ASP A 75 -10.28 -12.56 -33.60
CA ASP A 75 -10.96 -13.87 -33.51
C ASP A 75 -11.70 -14.06 -32.17
N ALA A 76 -11.43 -13.22 -31.17
CA ALA A 76 -12.10 -13.27 -29.87
C ALA A 76 -13.52 -12.66 -29.86
N GLY A 77 -13.97 -12.10 -30.99
CA GLY A 77 -15.34 -11.58 -31.16
C GLY A 77 -15.64 -10.26 -30.43
N VAL A 78 -14.64 -9.55 -29.93
CA VAL A 78 -14.83 -8.25 -29.26
C VAL A 78 -14.91 -7.13 -30.31
N ARG A 79 -16.13 -6.64 -30.60
CA ARG A 79 -16.33 -5.51 -31.52
C ARG A 79 -15.52 -4.29 -31.07
N PHE A 80 -14.67 -3.78 -31.98
CA PHE A 80 -13.75 -2.66 -31.73
C PHE A 80 -12.82 -2.85 -30.52
N GLY A 81 -12.41 -4.10 -30.22
CA GLY A 81 -11.70 -4.45 -29.00
C GLY A 81 -10.43 -3.63 -28.74
N LYS A 82 -9.59 -3.39 -29.76
CA LYS A 82 -8.37 -2.56 -29.62
C LYS A 82 -8.67 -1.11 -29.24
N PHE A 83 -9.66 -0.49 -29.88
CA PHE A 83 -10.06 0.89 -29.57
C PHE A 83 -10.65 0.98 -28.16
N ARG A 84 -11.55 0.06 -27.80
CA ARG A 84 -12.12 0.00 -26.45
C ARG A 84 -11.05 -0.19 -25.38
N PHE A 85 -10.08 -1.07 -25.63
CA PHE A 85 -8.95 -1.27 -24.72
C PHE A 85 -8.15 0.01 -24.51
N LEU A 86 -7.77 0.70 -25.59
CA LEU A 86 -7.02 1.95 -25.50
C LEU A 86 -7.83 3.07 -24.83
N LEU A 87 -9.13 3.14 -25.09
CA LEU A 87 -10.02 4.09 -24.42
C LEU A 87 -10.09 3.83 -22.91
N TRP A 88 -10.32 2.58 -22.50
CA TRP A 88 -10.33 2.21 -21.07
C TRP A 88 -8.98 2.42 -20.41
N PHE A 89 -7.89 2.15 -21.12
CA PHE A 89 -6.54 2.40 -20.63
C PHE A 89 -6.26 3.90 -20.41
N ALA A 90 -6.66 4.76 -21.35
CA ALA A 90 -6.55 6.21 -21.22
C ALA A 90 -7.43 6.75 -20.09
N LEU A 91 -8.67 6.25 -19.97
CA LEU A 91 -9.56 6.58 -18.86
C LEU A 91 -8.95 6.17 -17.52
N LEU A 92 -8.30 5.01 -17.45
CA LEU A 92 -7.65 4.54 -16.24
C LEU A 92 -6.47 5.43 -15.85
N ILE A 93 -5.63 5.85 -16.80
CA ILE A 93 -4.56 6.84 -16.54
C ILE A 93 -5.14 8.14 -15.99
N GLY A 94 -6.18 8.69 -16.64
CA GLY A 94 -6.83 9.92 -16.18
C GLY A 94 -7.45 9.79 -14.78
N ALA A 95 -8.11 8.66 -14.51
CA ALA A 95 -8.66 8.36 -13.18
C ALA A 95 -7.57 8.22 -12.12
N SER A 96 -6.45 7.56 -12.43
CA SER A 96 -5.33 7.43 -11.52
C SER A 96 -4.65 8.76 -11.21
N TRP A 97 -4.52 9.63 -12.23
CA TRP A 97 -4.04 11.00 -12.04
C TRP A 97 -4.98 11.80 -11.13
N TRP A 98 -6.28 11.76 -11.40
CA TRP A 98 -7.28 12.47 -10.60
C TRP A 98 -7.29 12.00 -9.14
N VAL A 99 -7.25 10.69 -8.91
CA VAL A 99 -7.14 10.10 -7.56
C VAL A 99 -5.85 10.54 -6.87
N ALA A 100 -4.71 10.55 -7.56
CA ALA A 100 -3.45 10.99 -6.98
C ALA A 100 -3.50 12.46 -6.52
N GLN A 101 -4.15 13.34 -7.29
CA GLN A 101 -4.37 14.74 -6.90
C GLN A 101 -5.25 14.88 -5.65
N GLN A 102 -6.28 14.03 -5.52
CA GLN A 102 -7.10 14.00 -4.30
C GLN A 102 -6.28 13.55 -3.08
N ILE A 103 -5.39 12.57 -3.25
CA ILE A 103 -4.50 12.09 -2.18
C ILE A 103 -3.53 13.20 -1.74
N ASP A 104 -2.87 13.88 -2.68
CA ASP A 104 -1.92 14.98 -2.37
C ASP A 104 -2.62 16.19 -1.70
N SER A 105 -3.93 16.36 -1.91
CA SER A 105 -4.71 17.42 -1.26
C SER A 105 -5.10 17.15 0.20
N THR A 106 -4.73 15.98 0.75
CA THR A 106 -5.10 15.59 2.12
C THR A 106 -4.25 16.34 3.16
N ASP A 107 -4.87 16.72 4.28
CA ASP A 107 -4.21 17.45 5.37
C ASP A 107 -3.09 16.68 6.08
N LEU A 108 -3.02 15.35 5.93
CA LEU A 108 -2.03 14.50 6.57
C LEU A 108 -0.90 14.17 5.58
N ARG A 109 0.14 14.99 5.58
CA ARG A 109 1.29 14.86 4.67
C ARG A 109 2.49 14.23 5.37
N GLY A 110 3.31 13.50 4.62
CA GLY A 110 4.42 12.74 5.18
C GLY A 110 5.63 13.61 5.51
N VAL A 111 6.35 13.28 6.60
CA VAL A 111 7.57 14.02 6.99
C VAL A 111 8.65 14.01 5.89
N TRP A 112 8.66 12.98 5.03
CA TRP A 112 9.58 12.84 3.90
C TRP A 112 9.39 13.92 2.83
N GLU A 113 8.29 14.66 2.88
CA GLU A 113 8.00 15.74 1.93
C GLU A 113 8.74 17.05 2.29
N VAL A 114 9.34 17.13 3.48
CA VAL A 114 10.16 18.26 3.91
C VAL A 114 11.63 17.97 3.63
N GLN A 115 12.36 18.95 3.10
CA GLN A 115 13.78 18.79 2.80
C GLN A 115 14.61 18.48 4.07
N PRO A 116 15.68 17.66 3.96
CA PRO A 116 16.57 17.32 5.08
C PRO A 116 17.09 18.52 5.88
N SER A 117 17.47 19.60 5.18
CA SER A 117 18.06 20.79 5.79
C SER A 117 17.06 21.61 6.63
N ALA A 118 15.76 21.56 6.30
CA ALA A 118 14.71 22.20 7.08
C ALA A 118 14.39 21.38 8.33
N LEU A 119 14.32 20.05 8.18
CA LEU A 119 14.13 19.13 9.32
C LEU A 119 15.28 19.24 10.33
N ALA A 120 16.53 19.40 9.87
CA ALA A 120 17.68 19.60 10.74
C ALA A 120 17.70 20.95 11.47
N ARG A 121 16.96 21.95 10.98
CA ARG A 121 16.85 23.28 11.61
C ARG A 121 15.71 23.37 12.62
N ASP A 122 14.76 22.44 12.59
CA ASP A 122 13.67 22.42 13.55
C ASP A 122 14.19 22.13 14.95
N LYS A 123 13.93 23.03 15.90
CA LYS A 123 14.36 22.92 17.31
C LYS A 123 13.21 22.61 18.26
N GLY A 124 12.01 22.41 17.75
CA GLY A 124 10.82 22.38 18.59
C GLY A 124 10.37 23.78 19.00
N SER A 125 9.18 23.87 19.59
CA SER A 125 8.59 25.15 19.99
C SER A 125 7.69 24.98 21.22
N PRO A 126 7.60 26.00 22.10
CA PRO A 126 6.60 26.00 23.16
C PRO A 126 5.20 26.08 22.53
N VAL A 127 4.25 25.34 23.09
CA VAL A 127 2.86 25.24 22.63
C VAL A 127 1.93 25.57 23.80
N PRO A 128 0.97 26.50 23.64
CA PRO A 128 -0.06 26.72 24.62
C PRO A 128 -0.96 25.49 24.69
N CYS A 129 -1.05 24.89 25.88
CA CYS A 129 -1.77 23.64 26.13
C CYS A 129 -2.90 23.85 27.12
N THR A 130 -4.00 23.14 26.93
CA THR A 130 -5.10 23.11 27.90
C THR A 130 -5.34 21.69 28.39
N SER A 131 -5.26 21.47 29.70
CA SER A 131 -5.59 20.18 30.31
C SER A 131 -7.08 19.84 30.17
N VAL A 132 -7.42 18.57 30.37
CA VAL A 132 -8.82 18.13 30.45
C VAL A 132 -9.59 18.88 31.53
N ASP A 133 -8.93 19.23 32.64
CA ASP A 133 -9.52 19.98 33.76
C ASP A 133 -9.62 21.49 33.51
N GLY A 134 -9.24 21.96 32.30
CA GLY A 134 -9.33 23.37 31.90
C GLY A 134 -8.15 24.23 32.34
N THR A 135 -7.13 23.65 32.99
CA THR A 135 -5.92 24.38 33.37
C THR A 135 -5.04 24.65 32.14
N SER A 136 -4.67 25.92 31.96
CA SER A 136 -3.72 26.32 30.91
C SER A 136 -2.29 26.05 31.37
N SER A 137 -1.50 25.41 30.52
CA SER A 137 -0.08 25.15 30.72
C SER A 137 0.70 25.41 29.43
N THR A 138 2.03 25.48 29.52
CA THR A 138 2.89 25.51 28.33
C THR A 138 3.48 24.12 28.14
N CYS A 139 3.17 23.46 27.03
CA CYS A 139 3.85 22.24 26.61
C CYS A 139 5.04 22.58 25.72
N GLN A 140 5.93 21.61 25.52
CA GLN A 140 7.02 21.72 24.55
C GLN A 140 6.76 20.72 23.41
N ARG A 141 6.75 21.22 22.16
CA ARG A 141 6.88 20.38 20.97
C ARG A 141 8.36 20.09 20.77
N VAL A 142 8.73 18.81 20.60
CA VAL A 142 10.11 18.42 20.28
C VAL A 142 10.40 18.57 18.78
N PRO A 143 11.69 18.61 18.37
CA PRO A 143 12.06 18.57 16.96
C PRO A 143 11.44 17.39 16.21
N ILE A 144 11.10 17.57 14.94
CA ILE A 144 10.50 16.54 14.08
C ILE A 144 11.36 15.27 14.00
N LEU A 145 12.68 15.43 13.83
CA LEU A 145 13.62 14.29 13.78
C LEU A 145 13.66 13.55 15.13
N THR A 146 13.64 14.27 16.25
CA THR A 146 13.58 13.67 17.59
C THR A 146 12.27 12.90 17.80
N ALA A 147 11.13 13.46 17.37
CA ALA A 147 9.85 12.75 17.46
C ALA A 147 9.86 11.44 16.65
N LEU A 148 10.44 11.45 15.43
CA LEU A 148 10.60 10.24 14.61
C LEU A 148 11.55 9.22 15.24
N GLU A 149 12.66 9.68 15.81
CA GLU A 149 13.63 8.83 16.50
C GLU A 149 12.99 8.15 17.72
N GLN A 150 12.30 8.91 18.57
CA GLN A 150 11.62 8.38 19.75
C GLN A 150 10.50 7.40 19.37
N LEU A 151 9.72 7.75 18.35
CA LEU A 151 8.70 6.86 17.82
C LEU A 151 9.30 5.50 17.43
N ARG A 152 10.46 5.48 16.77
CA ARG A 152 11.12 4.23 16.40
C ARG A 152 11.76 3.51 17.57
N ALA A 153 12.43 4.25 18.47
CA ALA A 153 13.03 3.69 19.66
C ALA A 153 11.98 2.95 20.52
N HIS A 154 10.81 3.54 20.68
CA HIS A 154 9.68 2.92 21.36
C HIS A 154 9.00 1.84 20.53
N GLY A 155 8.81 2.06 19.22
CA GLY A 155 8.21 1.10 18.30
C GLY A 155 8.95 -0.23 18.20
N ARG A 156 10.27 -0.23 18.34
CA ARG A 156 11.08 -1.46 18.37
C ARG A 156 10.88 -2.27 19.66
N LYS A 157 10.61 -1.58 20.78
CA LYS A 157 10.50 -2.18 22.11
C LYS A 157 9.10 -2.68 22.43
N ARG A 158 8.08 -2.29 21.64
CA ARG A 158 6.67 -2.61 21.93
C ARG A 158 5.89 -3.09 20.72
N VAL A 159 4.71 -3.63 20.96
CA VAL A 159 3.76 -4.03 19.93
C VAL A 159 2.76 -2.87 19.77
N GLY A 160 2.82 -2.18 18.63
CA GLY A 160 1.86 -1.14 18.24
C GLY A 160 1.92 0.20 18.96
N PHE A 161 1.13 1.14 18.44
CA PHE A 161 0.93 2.48 18.99
C PHE A 161 -0.52 2.82 19.32
N ALA A 162 -1.44 1.84 19.28
CA ALA A 162 -2.89 2.09 19.31
C ALA A 162 -3.29 2.85 20.58
N GLU A 163 -2.69 2.48 21.72
CA GLU A 163 -2.93 3.09 23.04
C GLU A 163 -2.53 4.57 23.12
N PHE A 164 -1.61 5.03 22.26
CA PHE A 164 -1.15 6.43 22.18
C PHE A 164 -1.91 7.26 21.16
N THR A 165 -2.69 6.62 20.29
CA THR A 165 -3.52 7.36 19.34
C THR A 165 -4.61 8.11 20.11
N ARG A 166 -4.70 9.42 19.87
CA ARG A 166 -5.71 10.29 20.49
C ARG A 166 -6.67 10.79 19.42
N ASN A 167 -7.97 10.85 19.72
CA ASN A 167 -8.92 11.52 18.86
C ASN A 167 -8.97 13.01 19.24
N CYS A 168 -8.37 13.84 18.39
CA CYS A 168 -8.21 15.27 18.59
C CYS A 168 -9.38 16.11 18.06
N SER A 169 -10.40 15.42 17.54
CA SER A 169 -11.73 15.96 17.23
C SER A 169 -12.82 15.01 17.77
N PRO A 170 -12.96 14.88 19.11
CA PRO A 170 -14.03 14.08 19.70
C PRO A 170 -15.40 14.66 19.33
N ASP A 171 -16.39 13.79 19.18
CA ASP A 171 -17.76 14.21 18.92
C ASP A 171 -18.27 15.03 20.12
N PRO A 172 -18.69 16.30 19.95
CA PRO A 172 -19.16 17.13 21.04
C PRO A 172 -20.46 16.61 21.69
N LEU A 173 -21.19 15.72 21.00
CA LEU A 173 -22.43 15.12 21.49
C LEU A 173 -22.20 13.87 22.36
N LEU A 174 -20.96 13.36 22.41
CA LEU A 174 -20.61 12.19 23.21
C LEU A 174 -19.78 12.58 24.43
N GLU A 175 -20.02 11.92 25.56
CA GLU A 175 -19.17 12.08 26.72
C GLU A 175 -17.74 11.63 26.40
N ARG A 176 -16.77 12.38 26.90
CA ARG A 176 -15.36 12.04 26.70
C ARG A 176 -15.02 10.79 27.52
N PRO A 177 -14.38 9.77 26.92
CA PRO A 177 -13.96 8.58 27.65
C PRO A 177 -13.03 8.94 28.83
N LEU A 178 -13.12 8.19 29.93
CA LEU A 178 -12.27 8.39 31.11
C LEU A 178 -10.76 8.31 30.78
N GLU A 179 -10.39 7.50 29.79
CA GLU A 179 -9.03 7.37 29.23
C GLU A 179 -8.41 8.69 28.72
N TYR A 180 -9.21 9.74 28.53
CA TYR A 180 -8.72 11.06 28.15
C TYR A 180 -8.01 11.78 29.30
N ARG A 181 -8.40 11.48 30.55
CA ARG A 181 -7.79 12.04 31.76
C ARG A 181 -6.49 11.35 32.12
N GLU A 182 -6.29 10.11 31.67
CA GLU A 182 -5.07 9.36 31.89
C GLU A 182 -3.90 9.98 31.11
N LYS A 183 -2.82 10.28 31.83
CA LYS A 183 -1.56 10.71 31.23
C LYS A 183 -0.93 9.54 30.50
N ARG A 184 -0.76 9.68 29.18
CA ARG A 184 -0.03 8.71 28.35
C ARG A 184 1.08 9.44 27.60
N TYR A 185 2.04 8.67 27.12
CA TYR A 185 3.19 9.22 26.43
C TYR A 185 2.78 9.87 25.11
N CYS A 186 3.20 11.11 24.90
CA CYS A 186 2.92 11.88 23.70
C CYS A 186 4.19 12.04 22.89
N PHE A 187 4.31 11.33 21.77
CA PHE A 187 5.50 11.33 20.90
C PHE A 187 5.98 12.74 20.48
N PRO A 188 5.13 13.65 19.99
CA PRO A 188 5.59 14.98 19.59
C PRO A 188 5.93 15.91 20.77
N ALA A 189 5.73 15.47 22.02
CA ALA A 189 6.08 16.20 23.24
C ALA A 189 7.18 15.51 24.08
N ASP A 190 7.59 14.29 23.72
CA ASP A 190 8.52 13.43 24.47
C ASP A 190 8.23 13.30 25.98
N THR A 191 6.95 13.38 26.36
CA THR A 191 6.53 13.41 27.77
C THR A 191 5.13 12.82 27.97
N LEU A 192 4.78 12.50 29.23
CA LEU A 192 3.45 12.03 29.62
C LEU A 192 2.47 13.20 29.70
N LEU A 193 1.48 13.22 28.81
CA LEU A 193 0.44 14.26 28.75
C LEU A 193 -0.96 13.64 28.79
N ASP A 194 -1.93 14.42 29.27
CA ASP A 194 -3.34 14.07 29.09
C ASP A 194 -3.72 14.14 27.60
N ALA A 195 -4.90 13.61 27.24
CA ALA A 195 -5.29 13.54 25.83
C ALA A 195 -5.44 14.92 25.17
N ARG A 196 -5.87 15.95 25.92
CA ARG A 196 -6.13 17.28 25.36
C ARG A 196 -4.83 18.04 25.11
N GLN A 197 -3.94 18.04 26.10
CA GLN A 197 -2.59 18.60 25.98
C GLN A 197 -1.81 17.92 24.85
N CYS A 198 -1.85 16.59 24.76
CA CYS A 198 -1.19 15.89 23.66
C CYS A 198 -1.79 16.27 22.30
N CYS A 199 -3.11 16.43 22.20
CA CYS A 199 -3.76 16.88 20.97
C CYS A 199 -3.37 18.31 20.56
N ASP A 200 -3.17 19.22 21.51
CA ASP A 200 -2.68 20.57 21.22
C ASP A 200 -1.26 20.52 20.63
N VAL A 201 -0.38 19.69 21.22
CA VAL A 201 0.98 19.48 20.69
C VAL A 201 0.97 18.77 19.34
N GLN A 202 0.13 17.74 19.15
CA GLN A 202 -0.02 17.02 17.88
C GLN A 202 -0.52 17.95 16.75
N LYS A 203 -1.46 18.85 17.05
CA LYS A 203 -1.94 19.88 16.11
C LYS A 203 -0.84 20.88 15.77
N ALA A 204 -0.08 21.35 16.76
CA ALA A 204 1.06 22.25 16.53
C ALA A 204 2.15 21.56 15.71
N PHE A 205 2.42 20.28 15.96
CA PHE A 205 3.35 19.45 15.19
C PHE A 205 2.89 19.28 13.74
N ALA A 206 1.61 18.95 13.51
CA ALA A 206 1.03 18.85 12.18
C ALA A 206 1.08 20.19 11.43
N ALA A 207 0.79 21.30 12.12
CA ALA A 207 0.85 22.64 11.54
C ALA A 207 2.28 23.00 11.11
N GLU A 208 3.29 22.74 11.93
CA GLU A 208 4.68 23.00 11.58
C GLU A 208 5.16 22.16 10.38
N VAL A 209 4.82 20.87 10.35
CA VAL A 209 5.15 20.03 9.19
C VAL A 209 4.49 20.59 7.92
N ARG A 210 3.23 21.03 8.01
CA ARG A 210 2.51 21.64 6.89
C ARG A 210 3.11 22.97 6.44
N THR A 211 3.48 23.87 7.35
CA THR A 211 4.11 25.15 6.97
C THR A 211 5.42 24.93 6.23
N LEU A 212 6.22 23.96 6.67
CA LEU A 212 7.46 23.57 5.99
C LEU A 212 7.20 22.95 4.61
N GLN A 213 6.09 22.23 4.41
CA GLN A 213 5.74 21.61 3.13
C GLN A 213 5.10 22.58 2.12
N ASP A 214 4.35 23.57 2.62
CA ASP A 214 3.67 24.57 1.79
C ASP A 214 4.67 25.54 1.15
N ASP A 215 5.83 25.77 1.79
CA ASP A 215 6.95 26.48 1.16
C ASP A 215 7.64 25.59 0.12
N ARG A 216 7.49 25.95 -1.16
CA ARG A 216 8.16 25.25 -2.29
C ARG A 216 9.68 25.17 -2.13
N ARG A 217 10.33 26.11 -1.43
CA ARG A 217 11.79 26.11 -1.23
C ARG A 217 12.24 25.12 -0.16
N LEU A 218 11.31 24.67 0.69
CA LEU A 218 11.58 23.74 1.78
C LEU A 218 11.05 22.33 1.50
N ARG A 219 10.47 22.11 0.31
CA ARG A 219 9.97 20.82 -0.14
C ARG A 219 11.12 19.91 -0.56
N SER A 220 11.00 18.62 -0.23
CA SER A 220 11.97 17.61 -0.64
C SER A 220 11.88 17.34 -2.14
N ARG A 221 13.00 17.00 -2.77
CA ARG A 221 13.05 16.56 -4.16
C ARG A 221 12.20 15.31 -4.38
N SER A 222 12.16 14.44 -3.36
CA SER A 222 11.30 13.27 -3.34
C SER A 222 9.82 13.64 -3.48
N ALA A 223 9.34 14.69 -2.79
CA ALA A 223 7.96 15.16 -2.91
C ALA A 223 7.66 15.80 -4.27
N GLU A 224 8.60 16.55 -4.84
CA GLU A 224 8.43 17.10 -6.19
C GLU A 224 8.26 15.99 -7.23
N LEU A 225 9.07 14.94 -7.14
CA LEU A 225 8.98 13.79 -8.06
C LEU A 225 7.80 12.89 -7.77
N ASP A 226 7.33 12.80 -6.52
CA ASP A 226 6.18 11.97 -6.17
C ASP A 226 4.89 12.46 -6.83
N GLN A 227 4.79 13.74 -7.24
CA GLN A 227 3.69 14.23 -8.08
C GLN A 227 3.55 13.44 -9.40
N TYR A 228 4.65 12.88 -9.91
CA TYR A 228 4.65 12.01 -11.09
C TYR A 228 4.60 10.52 -10.75
N PHE A 229 5.20 10.09 -9.62
CA PHE A 229 5.22 8.69 -9.22
C PHE A 229 3.93 8.22 -8.55
N LEU A 230 3.23 9.08 -7.81
CA LEU A 230 1.98 8.75 -7.12
C LEU A 230 0.87 8.33 -8.10
N PRO A 231 0.61 9.03 -9.22
CA PRO A 231 -0.30 8.55 -10.26
C PRO A 231 0.05 7.16 -10.79
N LEU A 232 1.34 6.84 -10.94
CA LEU A 232 1.80 5.53 -11.41
C LEU A 232 1.56 4.42 -10.38
N LYS A 233 1.77 4.71 -9.09
CA LYS A 233 1.44 3.81 -7.97
C LYS A 233 -0.07 3.54 -7.91
N VAL A 234 -0.89 4.58 -8.02
CA VAL A 234 -2.36 4.47 -8.07
C VAL A 234 -2.80 3.68 -9.30
N PHE A 235 -2.20 3.95 -10.46
CA PHE A 235 -2.46 3.21 -11.69
C PHE A 235 -2.14 1.73 -11.56
N PHE A 236 -0.98 1.39 -10.98
CA PHE A 236 -0.63 0.01 -10.68
C PHE A 236 -1.70 -0.68 -9.83
N ILE A 237 -2.11 -0.07 -8.71
CA ILE A 237 -3.15 -0.62 -7.84
C ILE A 237 -4.44 -0.85 -8.63
N ALA A 238 -4.87 0.14 -9.41
CA ALA A 238 -6.10 0.07 -10.18
C ALA A 238 -6.05 -1.02 -11.28
N VAL A 239 -4.92 -1.14 -11.99
CA VAL A 239 -4.69 -2.21 -12.97
C VAL A 239 -4.77 -3.58 -12.28
N MET A 240 -4.16 -3.74 -11.10
CA MET A 240 -4.24 -5.00 -10.38
C MET A 240 -5.67 -5.37 -9.97
N VAL A 241 -6.45 -4.39 -9.48
CA VAL A 241 -7.87 -4.58 -9.15
C VAL A 241 -8.68 -5.00 -10.38
N ILE A 242 -8.44 -4.35 -11.52
CA ILE A 242 -9.13 -4.67 -12.78
C ILE A 242 -8.77 -6.06 -13.25
N ILE A 243 -7.49 -6.42 -13.26
CA ILE A 243 -7.04 -7.77 -13.65
C ILE A 243 -7.64 -8.82 -12.72
N ALA A 244 -7.70 -8.55 -11.41
CA ALA A 244 -8.33 -9.44 -10.44
C ALA A 244 -9.81 -9.70 -10.78
N GLY A 245 -10.56 -8.63 -11.07
CA GLY A 245 -11.96 -8.73 -11.50
C GLY A 245 -12.12 -9.45 -12.84
N LEU A 246 -11.24 -9.17 -13.81
CA LEU A 246 -11.25 -9.82 -15.11
C LEU A 246 -10.92 -11.32 -14.99
N LEU A 247 -9.98 -11.72 -14.14
CA LEU A 247 -9.66 -13.13 -13.88
C LEU A 247 -10.86 -13.88 -13.29
N ALA A 248 -11.57 -13.26 -12.35
CA ALA A 248 -12.79 -13.85 -11.78
C ALA A 248 -13.89 -13.99 -12.85
N PHE A 249 -14.11 -12.96 -13.68
CA PHE A 249 -15.20 -12.95 -14.67
C PHE A 249 -14.91 -13.82 -15.90
N TRP A 250 -13.69 -13.76 -16.45
CA TRP A 250 -13.31 -14.40 -17.72
C TRP A 250 -12.70 -15.79 -17.55
N ARG A 251 -12.66 -16.32 -16.32
CA ARG A 251 -12.03 -17.60 -15.97
C ARG A 251 -12.29 -18.72 -16.97
N LYS A 252 -13.57 -19.05 -17.21
CA LYS A 252 -13.96 -20.16 -18.10
C LYS A 252 -13.48 -19.98 -19.54
N ARG A 253 -13.40 -18.73 -20.02
CA ARG A 253 -12.88 -18.43 -21.37
C ARG A 253 -11.37 -18.60 -21.43
N ILE A 254 -10.64 -18.25 -20.37
CA ILE A 254 -9.18 -18.46 -20.29
C ILE A 254 -8.87 -19.95 -20.34
N ASP A 255 -9.63 -20.77 -19.62
CA ASP A 255 -9.45 -22.22 -19.60
C ASP A 255 -9.58 -22.86 -20.99
N VAL A 256 -10.48 -22.33 -21.83
CA VAL A 256 -10.71 -22.83 -23.19
C VAL A 256 -9.71 -22.25 -24.20
N LEU A 257 -9.41 -20.96 -24.13
CA LEU A 257 -8.62 -20.26 -25.15
C LEU A 257 -7.11 -20.27 -24.88
N TYR A 258 -6.69 -20.43 -23.62
CA TYR A 258 -5.29 -20.34 -23.19
C TYR A 258 -4.91 -21.45 -22.18
N PRO A 259 -5.25 -22.73 -22.43
CA PRO A 259 -5.06 -23.82 -21.46
C PRO A 259 -3.60 -23.98 -21.01
N ASP A 260 -2.64 -23.74 -21.90
CA ASP A 260 -1.21 -23.89 -21.61
C ASP A 260 -0.68 -22.84 -20.61
N TYR A 261 -1.30 -21.67 -20.54
CA TYR A 261 -0.90 -20.58 -19.66
C TYR A 261 -1.54 -20.66 -18.28
N VAL A 262 -2.56 -21.48 -18.15
CA VAL A 262 -3.34 -21.62 -16.92
C VAL A 262 -2.44 -21.96 -15.71
N PRO A 263 -1.51 -22.94 -15.75
CA PRO A 263 -0.59 -23.25 -14.64
C PRO A 263 0.25 -22.04 -14.17
N VAL A 264 0.71 -21.23 -15.12
CA VAL A 264 1.55 -20.05 -14.85
C VAL A 264 0.72 -18.94 -14.20
N ILE A 265 -0.51 -18.74 -14.68
CA ILE A 265 -1.48 -17.80 -14.09
C ILE A 265 -1.79 -18.18 -12.64
N GLU A 266 -1.98 -19.48 -12.33
CA GLU A 266 -2.22 -19.94 -10.95
C GLU A 266 -1.14 -19.47 -9.98
N ARG A 267 0.09 -19.75 -10.38
CA ARG A 267 1.26 -19.50 -9.58
C ARG A 267 1.44 -18.01 -9.37
N GLY A 268 1.26 -17.23 -10.44
CA GLY A 268 1.24 -15.77 -10.40
C GLY A 268 0.20 -15.27 -9.41
N ILE A 269 -1.05 -15.73 -9.49
CA ILE A 269 -2.13 -15.28 -8.60
C ILE A 269 -1.82 -15.60 -7.13
N ILE A 270 -1.28 -16.77 -6.82
CA ILE A 270 -0.94 -17.14 -5.43
C ILE A 270 0.19 -16.24 -4.90
N ILE A 271 1.29 -16.13 -5.64
CA ILE A 271 2.47 -15.36 -5.20
C ILE A 271 2.16 -13.88 -5.15
N GLY A 272 1.59 -13.34 -6.23
CA GLY A 272 1.22 -11.93 -6.34
C GLY A 272 0.10 -11.55 -5.36
N GLY A 273 -0.88 -12.43 -5.15
CA GLY A 273 -1.92 -12.23 -4.14
C GLY A 273 -1.36 -12.13 -2.72
N LEU A 274 -0.50 -13.08 -2.32
CA LEU A 274 0.17 -13.03 -1.01
C LEU A 274 1.08 -11.81 -0.88
N ALA A 275 1.84 -11.48 -1.92
CA ALA A 275 2.70 -10.30 -1.93
C ALA A 275 1.87 -9.02 -1.73
N MET A 276 0.72 -8.87 -2.41
CA MET A 276 -0.08 -7.67 -2.26
C MET A 276 -0.79 -7.55 -0.90
N LEU A 277 -1.04 -8.65 -0.19
CA LEU A 277 -1.57 -8.58 1.18
C LEU A 277 -0.64 -7.84 2.15
N THR A 278 0.65 -7.73 1.82
CA THR A 278 1.61 -6.96 2.63
C THR A 278 1.37 -5.45 2.56
N TRP A 279 0.82 -4.93 1.44
CA TRP A 279 0.62 -3.49 1.27
C TRP A 279 -0.39 -2.91 2.26
N PRO A 280 -1.62 -3.46 2.42
CA PRO A 280 -2.55 -2.97 3.44
C PRO A 280 -1.97 -3.02 4.84
N LEU A 281 -1.17 -4.05 5.19
CA LEU A 281 -0.54 -4.12 6.51
C LEU A 281 0.49 -2.99 6.71
N MET A 282 1.31 -2.69 5.69
CA MET A 282 2.24 -1.56 5.71
C MET A 282 1.51 -0.21 5.74
N ASP A 283 0.39 -0.08 5.04
CA ASP A 283 -0.46 1.12 5.04
C ASP A 283 -1.09 1.35 6.42
N TYR A 284 -1.58 0.29 7.07
CA TYR A 284 -2.07 0.33 8.44
C TYR A 284 -0.99 0.74 9.43
N ALA A 285 0.21 0.17 9.30
CA ALA A 285 1.35 0.50 10.13
C ALA A 285 1.76 1.98 10.02
N TYR A 286 1.74 2.53 8.80
CA TYR A 286 1.92 3.95 8.56
C TYR A 286 0.81 4.78 9.19
N LEU A 287 -0.46 4.43 8.97
CA LEU A 287 -1.60 5.18 9.49
C LEU A 287 -1.60 5.25 11.02
N GLN A 288 -1.27 4.14 11.68
CA GLN A 288 -1.20 4.10 13.14
C GLN A 288 -0.04 4.95 13.67
N THR A 289 1.10 4.93 12.96
CA THR A 289 2.25 5.79 13.23
C THR A 289 1.90 7.26 13.06
N SER A 290 1.21 7.62 11.97
CA SER A 290 0.83 8.99 11.67
C SER A 290 -0.22 9.51 12.67
N MET A 291 -1.19 8.68 13.05
CA MET A 291 -2.16 9.01 14.11
C MET A 291 -1.50 9.23 15.49
N ALA A 292 -0.39 8.53 15.79
CA ALA A 292 0.34 8.75 17.03
C ALA A 292 1.13 10.08 17.05
N MET A 293 1.55 10.59 15.87
CA MET A 293 2.31 11.84 15.75
C MET A 293 1.43 13.08 15.50
N PHE A 294 0.39 12.95 14.69
CA PHE A 294 -0.45 14.06 14.22
C PHE A 294 -1.83 14.10 14.88
N GLY A 295 -2.20 13.04 15.60
CA GLY A 295 -3.53 12.89 16.15
C GLY A 295 -4.57 12.49 15.10
N ARG A 296 -5.70 11.93 15.55
CA ARG A 296 -6.83 11.59 14.67
C ARG A 296 -7.77 12.80 14.58
N THR A 297 -7.96 13.36 13.38
CA THR A 297 -8.72 14.61 13.18
C THR A 297 -10.16 14.42 12.70
N HIS A 298 -10.57 13.21 12.27
CA HIS A 298 -11.91 12.98 11.70
C HIS A 298 -12.56 11.69 12.23
N GLY A 299 -13.83 11.81 12.66
CA GLY A 299 -14.63 10.74 13.28
C GLY A 299 -15.44 9.86 12.31
N GLY A 300 -15.38 10.09 11.00
CA GLY A 300 -16.23 9.43 10.00
C GLY A 300 -15.72 8.08 9.47
N LEU A 301 -16.60 7.38 8.73
CA LEU A 301 -16.28 6.20 7.91
C LEU A 301 -15.18 6.57 6.91
N HIS A 302 -13.93 6.26 7.27
CA HIS A 302 -12.83 6.29 6.31
C HIS A 302 -13.15 5.26 5.22
N LEU A 303 -13.52 5.69 4.02
CA LEU A 303 -13.37 4.88 2.82
C LEU A 303 -11.86 4.66 2.65
N ARG A 304 -11.35 3.62 3.31
CA ARG A 304 -9.93 3.31 3.37
C ARG A 304 -9.50 2.82 1.99
N TRP A 305 -8.40 3.34 1.47
CA TRP A 305 -7.72 2.74 0.32
C TRP A 305 -7.31 1.28 0.59
N SER A 306 -7.31 0.84 1.86
CA SER A 306 -7.27 -0.58 2.26
C SER A 306 -8.40 -1.46 1.70
N LEU A 307 -9.46 -0.88 1.08
CA LEU A 307 -10.44 -1.60 0.26
C LEU A 307 -9.77 -2.34 -0.92
N VAL A 308 -8.53 -2.00 -1.26
CA VAL A 308 -7.66 -2.77 -2.15
C VAL A 308 -7.57 -4.24 -1.71
N ILE A 309 -7.74 -4.57 -0.44
CA ILE A 309 -7.68 -5.96 0.00
C ILE A 309 -8.84 -6.82 -0.52
N VAL A 310 -9.99 -6.22 -0.84
CA VAL A 310 -11.19 -6.95 -1.28
C VAL A 310 -10.93 -7.72 -2.59
N PRO A 311 -10.39 -7.11 -3.67
CA PRO A 311 -9.97 -7.84 -4.86
C PRO A 311 -9.03 -9.02 -4.60
N TRP A 312 -8.02 -8.84 -3.74
CA TRP A 312 -7.04 -9.89 -3.43
C TRP A 312 -7.64 -11.02 -2.60
N ALA A 313 -8.49 -10.65 -1.65
CA ALA A 313 -9.28 -11.57 -0.87
C ALA A 313 -10.27 -12.36 -1.75
N ILE A 314 -10.77 -11.79 -2.86
CA ILE A 314 -11.60 -12.51 -3.85
C ILE A 314 -10.76 -13.48 -4.70
N LEU A 315 -9.55 -13.08 -5.08
CA LEU A 315 -8.68 -13.90 -5.92
C LEU A 315 -8.29 -15.22 -5.27
N LEU A 316 -7.88 -15.21 -3.99
CA LEU A 316 -7.36 -16.40 -3.33
C LEU A 316 -8.40 -17.55 -3.27
N PRO A 317 -9.63 -17.37 -2.76
CA PRO A 317 -10.64 -18.43 -2.70
C PRO A 317 -11.05 -18.92 -4.09
N PHE A 318 -11.27 -18.03 -5.05
CA PHE A 318 -11.69 -18.43 -6.40
C PHE A 318 -10.65 -19.32 -7.08
N PHE A 319 -9.38 -19.10 -6.73
CA PHE A 319 -8.25 -19.90 -7.19
C PHE A 319 -8.15 -21.26 -6.47
N PHE A 320 -8.24 -21.29 -5.13
CA PHE A 320 -8.23 -22.54 -4.36
C PHE A 320 -9.43 -23.47 -4.68
N LEU A 321 -10.58 -22.89 -5.03
CA LEU A 321 -11.78 -23.62 -5.47
C LEU A 321 -11.59 -24.35 -6.81
N ARG A 322 -10.50 -24.11 -7.55
CA ARG A 322 -10.15 -24.91 -8.73
C ARG A 322 -9.87 -26.38 -8.41
N ARG A 323 -9.46 -26.71 -7.18
CA ARG A 323 -9.14 -28.09 -6.77
C ARG A 323 -10.35 -28.89 -6.26
N LEU A 324 -11.47 -28.22 -5.99
CA LEU A 324 -12.65 -28.83 -5.37
C LEU A 324 -13.85 -28.63 -6.29
N ASP A 325 -13.89 -29.42 -7.36
CA ASP A 325 -15.07 -29.53 -8.19
C ASP A 325 -16.20 -30.17 -7.37
N LYS A 326 -17.35 -29.48 -7.30
CA LYS A 326 -18.63 -29.79 -6.60
C LYS A 326 -18.78 -29.21 -5.18
N ASN A 327 -19.16 -27.93 -5.08
CA ASN A 327 -20.39 -27.52 -4.36
C ASN A 327 -20.56 -26.00 -4.35
N ARG A 328 -21.78 -25.52 -4.67
CA ARG A 328 -22.18 -24.10 -4.56
C ARG A 328 -22.11 -23.57 -3.13
N GLU A 329 -22.17 -24.45 -2.14
CA GLU A 329 -22.10 -24.17 -0.71
C GLU A 329 -20.76 -23.54 -0.28
N MET A 330 -19.68 -23.75 -1.06
CA MET A 330 -18.36 -23.18 -0.78
C MET A 330 -18.16 -21.72 -1.21
N ILE A 331 -19.05 -21.15 -2.04
CA ILE A 331 -19.02 -19.70 -2.35
C ILE A 331 -19.32 -18.90 -1.07
N ALA A 332 -20.19 -19.43 -0.19
CA ALA A 332 -20.45 -18.87 1.13
C ALA A 332 -19.24 -18.98 2.08
N GLN A 333 -18.45 -20.07 1.99
CA GLN A 333 -17.20 -20.21 2.75
C GLN A 333 -16.08 -19.28 2.23
N GLY A 334 -16.00 -19.05 0.91
CA GLY A 334 -15.08 -18.05 0.35
C GLY A 334 -15.44 -16.63 0.80
N ALA A 335 -16.72 -16.30 0.81
CA ALA A 335 -17.22 -15.04 1.38
C ALA A 335 -16.93 -14.93 2.89
N SER A 336 -16.97 -16.04 3.64
CA SER A 336 -16.61 -16.04 5.07
C SER A 336 -15.10 -15.85 5.31
N VAL A 337 -14.23 -16.40 4.44
CA VAL A 337 -12.78 -16.15 4.50
C VAL A 337 -12.45 -14.70 4.16
N ILE A 338 -13.15 -14.10 3.18
CA ILE A 338 -13.01 -12.67 2.84
C ILE A 338 -13.50 -11.79 4.00
N ALA A 339 -14.69 -12.08 4.54
CA ALA A 339 -15.23 -11.38 5.70
C ALA A 339 -14.33 -11.54 6.93
N SER A 340 -13.73 -12.72 7.11
CA SER A 340 -12.76 -12.99 8.18
C SER A 340 -11.47 -12.24 7.96
N ALA A 341 -10.88 -12.22 6.76
CA ALA A 341 -9.65 -11.47 6.49
C ALA A 341 -9.86 -9.95 6.66
N VAL A 342 -11.01 -9.44 6.23
CA VAL A 342 -11.40 -8.03 6.42
C VAL A 342 -11.70 -7.72 7.90
N ALA A 343 -12.34 -8.64 8.63
CA ALA A 343 -12.59 -8.51 10.06
C ALA A 343 -11.31 -8.60 10.89
N ILE A 344 -10.38 -9.49 10.51
CA ILE A 344 -9.05 -9.69 11.08
C ILE A 344 -8.25 -8.38 11.03
N LEU A 345 -8.33 -7.61 9.95
CA LEU A 345 -7.66 -6.30 9.84
C LEU A 345 -8.32 -5.18 10.65
N ARG A 346 -9.55 -5.39 11.13
CA ARG A 346 -10.15 -4.51 12.16
C ARG A 346 -9.60 -4.80 13.56
N TYR A 347 -8.90 -5.91 13.79
CA TYR A 347 -8.33 -6.19 15.11
C TYR A 347 -7.14 -5.26 15.37
N PRO A 348 -7.19 -4.44 16.43
CA PRO A 348 -6.08 -3.57 16.83
C PRO A 348 -4.77 -4.35 16.98
N GLN A 349 -4.85 -5.58 17.50
CA GLN A 349 -3.71 -6.47 17.72
C GLN A 349 -2.91 -6.77 16.44
N ILE A 350 -3.56 -6.94 15.29
CA ILE A 350 -2.87 -7.24 14.03
C ILE A 350 -2.22 -5.97 13.47
N ASN A 351 -2.89 -4.83 13.64
CA ASN A 351 -2.34 -3.52 13.28
C ASN A 351 -1.11 -3.20 14.16
N ASP A 352 -1.15 -3.55 15.44
CA ASP A 352 -0.03 -3.37 16.36
C ASP A 352 1.20 -4.20 15.98
N TRP A 353 0.99 -5.44 15.50
CA TRP A 353 2.07 -6.26 14.94
C TRP A 353 2.56 -5.74 13.59
N ALA A 354 1.68 -5.18 12.76
CA ALA A 354 2.07 -4.56 11.50
C ALA A 354 2.98 -3.34 11.74
N VAL A 355 2.69 -2.50 12.74
CA VAL A 355 3.59 -1.42 13.17
C VAL A 355 4.97 -1.93 13.56
N ARG A 356 5.01 -3.02 14.35
CA ARG A 356 6.26 -3.59 14.84
C ARG A 356 7.09 -4.26 13.75
N LEU A 357 6.46 -5.00 12.85
CA LEU A 357 7.19 -5.82 11.86
C LEU A 357 7.37 -5.11 10.53
N LEU A 358 6.41 -4.29 10.11
CA LEU A 358 6.31 -3.75 8.75
C LEU A 358 6.32 -2.21 8.71
N GLY A 359 6.36 -1.53 9.86
CA GLY A 359 6.28 -0.06 9.95
C GLY A 359 7.43 0.56 10.73
N ALA A 360 7.15 1.67 11.42
CA ALA A 360 8.15 2.41 12.18
C ALA A 360 8.86 1.58 13.27
N GLY A 361 8.20 0.56 13.84
CA GLY A 361 8.80 -0.33 14.84
C GLY A 361 9.74 -1.39 14.26
N ALA A 362 9.83 -1.52 12.94
CA ALA A 362 10.62 -2.56 12.30
C ALA A 362 12.13 -2.37 12.52
N GLU A 363 12.81 -3.47 12.84
CA GLU A 363 14.26 -3.48 13.03
C GLU A 363 15.01 -3.25 11.70
N PRO A 364 16.23 -2.71 11.71
CA PRO A 364 16.95 -2.41 10.48
C PRO A 364 17.11 -3.60 9.51
N TRP A 365 17.27 -4.81 10.02
CA TRP A 365 17.41 -6.02 9.20
C TRP A 365 16.11 -6.43 8.50
N THR A 366 14.94 -5.96 8.96
CA THR A 366 13.64 -6.27 8.34
C THR A 366 13.56 -5.77 6.89
N PHE A 367 14.21 -4.64 6.59
CA PHE A 367 14.32 -4.15 5.22
C PHE A 367 15.04 -5.17 4.33
N GLY A 368 16.18 -5.70 4.79
CA GLY A 368 16.91 -6.78 4.12
C GLY A 368 16.08 -8.05 3.99
N LEU A 369 15.27 -8.39 5.00
CA LEU A 369 14.33 -9.51 4.95
C LEU A 369 13.28 -9.31 3.85
N PHE A 370 12.66 -8.14 3.73
CA PHE A 370 11.65 -7.89 2.68
C PHE A 370 12.26 -7.97 1.29
N VAL A 371 13.45 -7.40 1.11
CA VAL A 371 14.19 -7.55 -0.15
C VAL A 371 14.47 -9.04 -0.42
N GLY A 372 15.00 -9.79 0.55
CA GLY A 372 15.27 -11.22 0.41
C GLY A 372 14.02 -12.05 0.08
N LEU A 373 12.92 -11.83 0.80
CA LEU A 373 11.63 -12.50 0.54
C LEU A 373 11.08 -12.15 -0.84
N SER A 374 11.20 -10.88 -1.26
CA SER A 374 10.78 -10.45 -2.59
C SER A 374 11.62 -11.10 -3.70
N LEU A 375 12.93 -11.25 -3.50
CA LEU A 375 13.83 -11.96 -4.41
C LEU A 375 13.49 -13.45 -4.47
N ILE A 376 13.26 -14.10 -3.33
CA ILE A 376 12.83 -15.51 -3.29
C ILE A 376 11.50 -15.68 -4.02
N ALA A 377 10.52 -14.81 -3.79
CA ALA A 377 9.23 -14.86 -4.47
C ALA A 377 9.38 -14.64 -6.00
N PHE A 378 10.24 -13.71 -6.40
CA PHE A 378 10.57 -13.45 -7.80
C PHE A 378 11.24 -14.65 -8.46
N ILE A 379 12.30 -15.20 -7.85
CA ILE A 379 12.96 -16.41 -8.33
C ILE A 379 11.95 -17.55 -8.40
N TRP A 380 11.14 -17.72 -7.35
CA TRP A 380 10.14 -18.77 -7.32
C TRP A 380 9.20 -18.65 -8.51
N LEU A 381 8.64 -17.47 -8.84
CA LEU A 381 7.80 -17.29 -10.04
C LEU A 381 8.38 -17.96 -11.31
N PHE A 382 9.69 -17.85 -11.52
CA PHE A 382 10.38 -18.36 -12.71
C PHE A 382 11.06 -19.73 -12.54
N TRP A 383 11.24 -20.24 -11.31
CA TRP A 383 12.03 -21.46 -11.02
C TRP A 383 11.33 -22.79 -11.41
N ARG A 384 10.32 -22.76 -12.29
CA ARG A 384 9.68 -24.02 -12.76
C ARG A 384 9.11 -23.96 -14.17
N THR A 385 9.63 -23.05 -15.00
CA THR A 385 9.15 -22.85 -16.38
C THR A 385 9.70 -23.87 -17.38
N ASP A 386 10.65 -24.73 -16.98
CA ASP A 386 11.27 -25.73 -17.87
C ASP A 386 10.53 -27.05 -17.88
N ARG A 387 9.32 -27.05 -18.45
CA ARG A 387 8.84 -28.10 -19.37
C ARG A 387 7.86 -27.47 -20.34
N PRO A 388 8.30 -26.89 -21.47
CA PRO A 388 7.44 -26.87 -22.64
C PRO A 388 7.01 -28.32 -22.93
N PRO A 389 5.72 -28.60 -23.21
CA PRO A 389 5.33 -29.92 -23.69
C PRO A 389 5.92 -30.09 -25.09
N ASN A 390 7.13 -30.62 -25.17
CA ASN A 390 7.68 -31.12 -26.42
C ASN A 390 6.75 -32.22 -26.94
N GLY A 391 6.14 -31.95 -28.10
CA GLY A 391 5.83 -32.97 -29.09
C GLY A 391 4.46 -33.63 -28.99
N ARG A 392 3.36 -32.89 -29.15
CA ARG A 392 2.20 -33.46 -29.86
C ARG A 392 2.31 -33.12 -31.34
N VAL A 393 2.73 -34.12 -32.11
CA VAL A 393 2.49 -34.21 -33.56
C VAL A 393 1.00 -33.91 -33.80
N PRO A 394 0.62 -33.12 -34.83
CA PRO A 394 -0.78 -32.94 -35.15
C PRO A 394 -1.36 -34.29 -35.57
N SER A 395 -2.19 -34.88 -34.71
CA SER A 395 -3.07 -35.96 -35.11
C SER A 395 -4.01 -35.40 -36.18
N GLN A 396 -3.88 -35.93 -37.39
CA GLN A 396 -4.76 -35.68 -38.52
C GLN A 396 -6.25 -35.73 -38.09
N PRO A 397 -7.12 -34.92 -38.70
CA PRO A 397 -8.55 -35.03 -38.47
C PRO A 397 -9.01 -36.42 -38.94
N SER A 398 -9.61 -37.18 -38.03
CA SER A 398 -10.33 -38.41 -38.35
C SER A 398 -11.42 -38.09 -39.38
N PRO A 399 -11.54 -38.86 -40.48
CA PRO A 399 -12.63 -38.67 -41.41
C PRO A 399 -13.95 -39.02 -40.71
N LEU A 400 -14.94 -38.15 -40.90
CA LEU A 400 -16.33 -38.41 -40.58
C LEU A 400 -16.77 -39.71 -41.27
N THR A 401 -17.24 -40.67 -40.47
CA THR A 401 -18.20 -41.70 -40.88
C THR A 401 -19.28 -41.77 -39.83
#